data_AF-K3WNN8-F1
#
_entry.id   AF-K3WNN8-F1
#
_cell.length_a   1.000
_cell.length_b   1.000
_cell.length_c   1.000
_cell.angle_alpha   90.00
_cell.angle_beta   90.00
_cell.angle_gamma   90.00
#
_symmetry.space_group_name_H-M   'P 1'
#
loop_
_entity.id
_entity.type
_entity.pdbx_description
1 polymer ?
#
loop_
_entity_poly.entity_id
_entity_poly.type
_entity_poly.pdbx_seq_one_letter_code
_entity_poly.pdbx_strand_id
1 'polypeptide(L)'
;MKTSAANIEWRKQWRASSSHPQVTIPTDAAFAEAERVFLDENSTAAERKAAALRGVPTPVNSDQCYSMWIPARDLTSTFSDTEIMTSLGFDQKSTLWANSIVHLRDFKVIRGKGVSFTCTDREICTKLGNLQLSICGKAFKIQPYSKYSH
;
A
#
# COMPACT_ATOMS: atom_id res chain seq x y z
N MET A 1 5.28 16.88 -18.85
CA MET A 1 6.57 16.99 -18.15
C MET A 1 7.54 16.01 -18.78
N LYS A 2 8.71 16.46 -19.26
CA LYS A 2 9.74 15.55 -19.79
C LYS A 2 10.44 14.87 -18.62
N THR A 3 10.47 13.55 -18.60
CA THR A 3 11.24 12.78 -17.60
C THR A 3 12.73 13.05 -17.81
N SER A 4 13.43 13.51 -16.77
CA SER A 4 14.87 13.81 -16.82
C SER A 4 15.69 12.56 -17.21
N ALA A 5 16.82 12.74 -17.89
CA ALA A 5 17.74 11.66 -18.23
C ALA A 5 18.15 10.85 -16.98
N ALA A 6 18.39 11.53 -15.86
CA ALA A 6 18.71 10.92 -14.57
C ALA A 6 17.58 10.01 -14.04
N ASN A 7 16.32 10.36 -14.30
CA ASN A 7 15.16 9.56 -13.88
C ASN A 7 14.98 8.31 -14.77
N ILE A 8 15.28 8.43 -16.06
CA ILE A 8 15.26 7.29 -16.99
C ILE A 8 16.33 6.26 -16.57
N GLU A 9 17.53 6.73 -16.25
CA GLU A 9 18.63 5.87 -15.80
C GLU A 9 18.34 5.22 -14.44
N TRP A 10 17.80 6.00 -13.49
CA TRP A 10 17.34 5.47 -12.21
C TRP A 10 16.35 4.31 -12.39
N ARG A 11 15.35 4.47 -13.26
CA ARG A 11 14.38 3.40 -13.53
C ARG A 11 15.02 2.16 -14.13
N LYS A 12 15.97 2.33 -15.06
CA LYS A 12 16.70 1.21 -15.67
C LYS A 12 17.50 0.44 -14.61
N GLN A 13 18.24 1.15 -13.76
CA GLN A 13 19.03 0.55 -12.68
C GLN A 13 18.13 -0.21 -11.70
N TRP A 14 17.02 0.39 -11.27
CA TRP A 14 16.09 -0.27 -10.36
C TRP A 14 15.57 -1.57 -10.96
N ARG A 15 15.02 -1.55 -12.18
CA ARG A 15 14.49 -2.74 -12.86
C ARG A 15 15.52 -3.86 -13.02
N ALA A 16 16.78 -3.52 -13.27
CA ALA A 16 17.86 -4.50 -13.40
C ALA A 16 18.20 -5.17 -12.06
N SER A 17 18.05 -4.44 -10.94
CA SER A 17 18.34 -4.94 -9.59
C SER A 17 17.15 -5.57 -8.87
N SER A 18 15.92 -5.23 -9.25
CA SER A 18 14.71 -5.64 -8.53
C SER A 18 14.25 -7.04 -8.94
N SER A 19 14.20 -7.95 -7.97
CA SER A 19 13.41 -9.18 -8.06
C SER A 19 11.94 -8.77 -8.14
N HIS A 20 11.27 -9.08 -9.25
CA HIS A 20 9.86 -8.73 -9.41
C HIS A 20 9.03 -9.73 -8.59
N PRO A 21 8.36 -9.30 -7.51
CA PRO A 21 7.46 -10.18 -6.77
C PRO A 21 6.33 -10.61 -7.71
N GLN A 22 6.00 -11.90 -7.70
CA GLN A 22 4.81 -12.41 -8.35
C GLN A 22 3.59 -11.64 -7.81
N VAL A 23 2.69 -11.24 -8.70
CA VAL A 23 1.38 -10.71 -8.32
C VAL A 23 0.76 -11.71 -7.34
N THR A 24 0.47 -11.28 -6.12
CA THR A 24 -0.20 -12.11 -5.12
C THR A 24 -1.66 -12.25 -5.50
N ILE A 25 -1.94 -13.23 -6.34
CA ILE A 25 -3.29 -13.71 -6.63
C ILE A 25 -3.73 -14.55 -5.40
N PRO A 26 -4.98 -14.44 -4.92
CA PRO A 26 -5.48 -15.34 -3.90
C PRO A 26 -5.24 -16.79 -4.32
N THR A 27 -4.70 -17.60 -3.42
CA THR A 27 -4.39 -18.99 -3.72
C THR A 27 -5.67 -19.82 -3.85
N ASP A 28 -5.64 -20.89 -4.61
CA ASP A 28 -6.76 -21.85 -4.70
C ASP A 28 -7.19 -22.36 -3.32
N ALA A 29 -6.24 -22.47 -2.38
CA ALA A 29 -6.53 -22.81 -0.99
C ALA A 29 -7.42 -21.76 -0.29
N ALA A 30 -7.23 -20.47 -0.56
CA ALA A 30 -8.07 -19.42 -0.01
C ALA A 30 -9.50 -19.50 -0.56
N PHE A 31 -9.66 -19.84 -1.84
CA PHE A 31 -10.97 -20.06 -2.45
C PHE A 31 -11.66 -21.31 -1.91
N ALA A 32 -10.95 -22.44 -1.81
CA ALA A 32 -11.48 -23.70 -1.29
C ALA A 32 -11.97 -23.55 0.16
N GLU A 33 -11.26 -22.77 0.99
CA GLU A 33 -11.69 -22.53 2.36
C GLU A 33 -12.97 -21.68 2.42
N ALA A 34 -13.08 -20.65 1.58
CA ALA A 34 -14.28 -19.84 1.48
C ALA A 34 -15.49 -20.65 0.97
N GLU A 35 -15.26 -21.51 -0.03
CA GLU A 35 -16.27 -22.43 -0.56
C GLU A 35 -16.76 -23.41 0.50
N ARG A 36 -15.87 -23.97 1.32
CA ARG A 36 -16.24 -24.88 2.40
C ARG A 36 -17.18 -24.24 3.42
N VAL A 37 -16.92 -23.00 3.81
CA VAL A 37 -17.81 -22.25 4.74
C VAL A 37 -19.13 -21.90 4.06
N PHE A 38 -19.11 -21.63 2.76
CA PHE A 38 -20.32 -21.34 2.00
C PHE A 38 -21.27 -22.55 1.90
N LEU A 39 -20.72 -23.74 1.66
CA LEU A 39 -21.48 -24.99 1.50
C LEU A 39 -21.91 -25.64 2.83
N ASP A 40 -21.36 -25.23 3.96
CA ASP A 40 -21.77 -25.73 5.27
C ASP A 40 -23.17 -25.21 5.65
N GLU A 41 -24.12 -26.13 5.84
CA GLU A 41 -25.50 -25.84 6.21
C GLU A 41 -25.63 -25.21 7.59
N ASN A 42 -24.67 -25.48 8.50
CA ASN A 42 -24.65 -24.91 9.85
C ASN A 42 -24.05 -23.50 9.91
N SER A 43 -23.37 -23.07 8.85
CA SER A 43 -22.74 -21.75 8.79
C SER A 43 -23.78 -20.64 8.69
N THR A 44 -23.63 -19.63 9.54
CA THR A 44 -24.47 -18.43 9.55
C THR A 44 -24.17 -17.53 8.35
N ALA A 45 -25.10 -16.64 8.00
CA ALA A 45 -24.87 -15.64 6.96
C ALA A 45 -23.66 -14.72 7.26
N ALA A 46 -23.38 -14.47 8.53
CA ALA A 46 -22.23 -13.66 8.95
C ALA A 46 -20.90 -14.38 8.70
N GLU A 47 -20.82 -15.68 9.00
CA GLU A 47 -19.62 -16.50 8.77
C GLU A 47 -19.33 -16.66 7.28
N ARG A 48 -20.37 -16.93 6.47
CA ARG A 48 -20.23 -16.99 5.00
C ARG A 48 -19.72 -15.67 4.42
N LYS A 49 -20.25 -14.55 4.89
CA LYS A 49 -19.79 -13.21 4.49
C LYS A 49 -18.34 -12.95 4.92
N ALA A 50 -17.97 -13.33 6.14
CA ALA A 50 -16.61 -13.16 6.64
C ALA A 50 -15.59 -14.01 5.86
N ALA A 51 -15.94 -15.25 5.52
CA ALA A 51 -15.11 -16.13 4.70
C ALA A 51 -14.92 -15.58 3.29
N ALA A 52 -15.99 -15.11 2.63
CA ALA A 52 -15.93 -14.52 1.30
C ALA A 52 -15.10 -13.22 1.24
N LEU A 53 -15.08 -12.44 2.33
CA LEU A 53 -14.41 -11.13 2.38
C LEU A 53 -13.05 -11.17 3.07
N ARG A 54 -12.48 -12.35 3.36
CA ARG A 54 -11.26 -12.47 4.17
C ARG A 54 -10.05 -11.73 3.60
N GLY A 55 -9.94 -11.62 2.27
CA GLY A 55 -8.88 -10.87 1.59
C GLY A 55 -9.15 -9.38 1.44
N VAL A 56 -10.35 -8.92 1.80
CA VAL A 56 -10.77 -7.52 1.70
C VAL A 56 -10.51 -6.85 3.04
N PRO A 57 -9.86 -5.68 3.10
CA PRO A 57 -9.58 -5.09 4.39
C PRO A 57 -10.87 -4.57 5.07
N THR A 58 -10.92 -4.66 6.40
CA THR A 58 -12.14 -4.43 7.22
C THR A 58 -12.71 -3.03 7.03
N PRO A 59 -14.02 -2.85 6.79
CA PRO A 59 -14.62 -1.51 6.73
C PRO A 59 -14.34 -0.71 8.00
N VAL A 60 -13.96 0.55 7.85
CA VAL A 60 -13.66 1.47 8.96
C VAL A 60 -14.51 2.74 8.80
N ASN A 61 -14.96 3.31 9.91
CA ASN A 61 -15.72 4.57 9.91
C ASN A 61 -14.88 5.71 9.33
N SER A 62 -15.52 6.65 8.63
CA SER A 62 -14.87 7.82 8.03
C SER A 62 -14.07 8.64 9.04
N ASP A 63 -14.52 8.70 10.30
CA ASP A 63 -13.90 9.46 11.38
C ASP A 63 -12.56 8.88 11.84
N GLN A 64 -12.27 7.64 11.42
CA GLN A 64 -11.02 6.93 11.69
C GLN A 64 -10.14 6.83 10.43
N CYS A 65 -10.49 7.53 9.35
CA CYS A 65 -9.70 7.58 8.12
C CYS A 65 -8.79 8.83 8.12
N TYR A 66 -7.50 8.62 8.37
CA TYR A 66 -6.49 9.67 8.42
C TYR A 66 -5.73 9.74 7.09
N SER A 67 -5.88 10.85 6.37
CA SER A 67 -5.17 11.05 5.10
C SER A 67 -3.67 11.26 5.35
N MET A 68 -2.86 10.54 4.57
CA MET A 68 -1.41 10.56 4.63
C MET A 68 -0.84 10.83 3.23
N TRP A 69 0.34 11.46 3.20
CA TRP A 69 0.97 11.90 1.97
C TRP A 69 2.46 11.60 1.92
N ILE A 70 2.93 11.12 0.77
CA ILE A 70 4.36 10.99 0.46
C ILE A 70 4.68 11.95 -0.69
N PRO A 71 5.36 13.08 -0.45
CA PRO A 71 5.82 13.96 -1.51
C PRO A 71 6.92 13.25 -2.33
N ALA A 72 6.54 12.75 -3.51
CA ALA A 72 7.39 11.91 -4.35
C ALA A 72 7.20 12.27 -5.84
N ARG A 73 7.37 13.55 -6.17
CA ARG A 73 7.20 14.10 -7.52
C ARG A 73 8.01 13.35 -8.58
N ASP A 74 9.29 13.12 -8.30
CA ASP A 74 10.18 12.46 -9.25
C ASP A 74 9.83 10.98 -9.42
N LEU A 75 9.48 10.30 -8.33
CA LEU A 75 9.03 8.90 -8.34
C LEU A 75 7.79 8.72 -9.23
N THR A 76 6.74 9.48 -8.94
CA THR A 76 5.43 9.38 -9.64
C THR A 76 5.49 9.83 -11.10
N SER A 77 6.51 10.60 -11.48
CA SER A 77 6.76 10.96 -12.88
C SER A 77 7.56 9.92 -13.66
N THR A 78 8.17 8.95 -12.96
CA THR A 78 9.19 8.06 -13.53
C THR A 78 8.70 6.61 -13.60
N PHE A 79 8.09 6.12 -12.52
CA PHE A 79 7.66 4.73 -12.35
C PHE A 79 6.16 4.57 -12.58
N SER A 80 5.73 3.37 -12.98
CA SER A 80 4.31 3.03 -13.05
C SER A 80 3.69 2.90 -11.66
N ASP A 81 2.36 2.95 -11.60
CA ASP A 81 1.65 2.78 -10.33
C ASP A 81 1.95 1.40 -9.74
N THR A 82 1.98 0.37 -10.59
CA THR A 82 2.35 -1.00 -10.21
C THR A 82 3.74 -1.08 -9.61
N GLU A 83 4.76 -0.48 -10.24
CA GLU A 83 6.13 -0.51 -9.73
C GLU A 83 6.25 0.15 -8.35
N ILE A 84 5.54 1.27 -8.16
CA ILE A 84 5.51 1.99 -6.88
C ILE A 84 4.80 1.14 -5.81
N MET A 85 3.65 0.55 -6.13
CA MET A 85 2.91 -0.30 -5.19
C MET A 85 3.70 -1.55 -4.81
N THR A 86 4.33 -2.21 -5.79
CA THR A 86 5.20 -3.36 -5.54
C THR A 86 6.35 -3.00 -4.61
N SER A 87 7.02 -1.86 -4.85
CA SER A 87 8.12 -1.45 -3.99
C SER A 87 7.66 -1.07 -2.57
N LEU A 88 6.47 -0.47 -2.43
CA LEU A 88 5.86 -0.19 -1.12
C LEU A 88 5.45 -1.46 -0.36
N GLY A 89 5.07 -2.53 -1.06
CA GLY A 89 4.63 -3.79 -0.47
C GLY A 89 5.78 -4.74 -0.10
N PHE A 90 6.85 -4.79 -0.90
CA PHE A 90 7.88 -5.84 -0.79
C PHE A 90 9.27 -5.33 -0.41
N ASP A 91 9.64 -4.09 -0.80
CA ASP A 91 11.04 -3.60 -0.66
C ASP A 91 11.28 -2.82 0.65
N GLN A 92 10.37 -2.89 1.62
CA GLN A 92 10.46 -2.05 2.81
C GLN A 92 11.26 -2.72 3.93
N LYS A 93 12.40 -2.12 4.28
CA LYS A 93 13.23 -2.54 5.43
C LYS A 93 12.66 -2.11 6.79
N SER A 94 11.70 -1.20 6.81
CA SER A 94 11.15 -0.66 8.06
C SER A 94 10.15 -1.63 8.69
N THR A 95 10.47 -2.11 9.90
CA THR A 95 9.55 -2.91 10.71
C THR A 95 8.28 -2.15 11.07
N LEU A 96 8.39 -0.84 11.32
CA LEU A 96 7.24 0.03 11.57
C LEU A 96 6.29 0.05 10.36
N TRP A 97 6.83 0.21 9.16
CA TRP A 97 6.01 0.17 7.94
C TRP A 97 5.32 -1.19 7.79
N ALA A 98 6.08 -2.28 7.85
CA ALA A 98 5.56 -3.64 7.67
C ALA A 98 4.42 -3.96 8.65
N ASN A 99 4.57 -3.60 9.93
CA ASN A 99 3.53 -3.80 10.95
C ASN A 99 2.32 -2.88 10.74
N SER A 100 2.51 -1.73 10.10
CA SER A 100 1.44 -0.76 9.86
C SER A 100 0.61 -1.06 8.63
N ILE A 101 1.10 -1.87 7.67
CA ILE A 101 0.43 -2.14 6.38
C ILE A 101 -1.04 -2.54 6.54
N VAL A 102 -1.39 -3.30 7.57
CA VAL A 102 -2.78 -3.74 7.84
C VAL A 102 -3.75 -2.58 8.10
N HIS A 103 -3.24 -1.40 8.46
CA HIS A 103 -3.99 -0.17 8.68
C HIS A 103 -3.90 0.80 7.50
N LEU A 104 -3.19 0.46 6.43
CA LEU A 104 -2.95 1.34 5.28
C LEU A 104 -3.78 0.91 4.08
N ARG A 105 -4.51 1.86 3.48
CA ARG A 105 -5.47 1.58 2.42
C ARG A 105 -5.52 2.72 1.40
N ASP A 106 -6.22 2.47 0.29
CA ASP A 106 -6.56 3.47 -0.72
C ASP A 106 -5.36 4.25 -1.29
N PHE A 107 -4.27 3.52 -1.55
CA PHE A 107 -3.08 4.11 -2.16
C PHE A 107 -3.42 4.66 -3.55
N LYS A 108 -3.11 5.93 -3.75
CA LYS A 108 -3.30 6.65 -5.00
C LYS A 108 -2.02 7.36 -5.42
N VAL A 109 -1.48 6.96 -6.56
CA VAL A 109 -0.34 7.62 -7.18
C VAL A 109 -0.84 8.86 -7.94
N ILE A 110 -0.37 10.04 -7.54
CA ILE A 110 -0.67 11.30 -8.21
C ILE A 110 0.55 11.75 -9.00
N ARG A 111 0.44 11.63 -10.33
CA ARG A 111 1.52 11.91 -11.28
C ARG A 111 2.11 13.30 -11.09
N GLY A 112 3.44 13.37 -10.94
CA GLY A 112 4.17 14.62 -10.75
C GLY A 112 3.95 15.30 -9.40
N LYS A 113 3.34 14.61 -8.42
CA LYS A 113 3.10 15.14 -7.08
C LYS A 113 3.60 14.17 -5.99
N GLY A 114 3.07 12.96 -5.93
CA GLY A 114 3.34 12.04 -4.83
C GLY A 114 2.28 10.97 -4.65
N VAL A 115 2.32 10.29 -3.51
CA VAL A 115 1.42 9.16 -3.21
C VAL A 115 0.53 9.54 -2.02
N SER A 116 -0.79 9.46 -2.22
CA SER A 116 -1.79 9.61 -1.16
C SER A 116 -2.21 8.24 -0.68
N PHE A 117 -2.48 8.11 0.61
CA PHE A 117 -3.05 6.89 1.18
C PHE A 117 -3.80 7.22 2.48
N THR A 118 -4.61 6.27 2.94
CA THR A 118 -5.39 6.40 4.16
C THR A 118 -4.81 5.50 5.23
N CYS A 119 -4.63 6.01 6.44
CA CYS A 119 -4.36 5.23 7.62
C CYS A 119 -5.63 5.12 8.47
N THR A 120 -5.98 3.93 8.93
CA THR A 120 -7.21 3.68 9.71
C THR A 120 -6.99 3.72 11.22
N ASP A 121 -5.78 4.06 11.67
CA ASP A 121 -5.40 4.09 13.08
C ASP A 121 -4.67 5.39 13.42
N ARG A 122 -5.07 6.03 14.53
CA ARG A 122 -4.58 7.36 14.93
C ARG A 122 -3.17 7.34 15.48
N GLU A 123 -2.81 6.30 16.21
CA GLU A 123 -1.46 6.18 16.76
C GLU A 123 -0.47 5.88 15.65
N ILE A 124 -0.86 4.99 14.73
CA ILE A 124 -0.05 4.60 13.59
C ILE A 124 0.15 5.77 12.64
N CYS A 125 -0.90 6.56 12.34
CA CYS A 125 -0.73 7.72 11.46
C CYS A 125 0.28 8.74 12.01
N THR A 126 0.32 8.91 13.34
CA THR A 126 1.28 9.79 14.02
C THR A 126 2.69 9.21 13.96
N LYS A 127 2.85 7.89 14.23
CA LYS A 127 4.14 7.18 14.20
C LYS A 127 4.74 7.11 12.78
N LEU A 128 3.90 7.02 11.76
CA LEU A 128 4.33 7.01 10.35
C LEU A 128 4.78 8.39 9.87
N GLY A 129 4.35 9.47 10.54
CA GLY A 129 4.83 10.81 10.24
C GLY A 129 6.36 10.88 10.33
N ASN A 130 6.99 11.51 9.33
CA ASN A 130 8.45 11.60 9.18
C ASN A 130 9.19 10.28 8.88
N LEU A 131 8.51 9.14 8.77
CA LEU A 131 9.15 7.89 8.42
C LEU A 131 9.76 7.98 7.01
N GLN A 132 10.99 7.50 6.85
CA GLN A 132 11.65 7.41 5.57
C GLN A 132 11.48 5.99 4.99
N LEU A 133 10.89 5.90 3.81
CA LEU A 133 10.68 4.68 3.05
C LEU A 133 11.64 4.61 1.87
N SER A 134 12.13 3.43 1.53
CA SER A 134 12.90 3.20 0.32
C SER A 134 11.96 2.75 -0.78
N ILE A 135 11.57 3.64 -1.69
CA ILE A 135 10.64 3.33 -2.78
C ILE A 135 11.42 3.37 -4.10
N CYS A 136 11.39 2.28 -4.84
CA CYS A 136 12.15 2.08 -6.06
C CYS A 136 13.65 2.38 -5.89
N GLY A 137 14.23 2.02 -4.74
CA GLY A 137 15.64 2.23 -4.41
C GLY A 137 16.04 3.66 -4.01
N LYS A 138 15.07 4.59 -3.89
CA LYS A 138 15.33 5.94 -3.35
C LYS A 138 14.52 6.20 -2.09
N ALA A 139 15.07 7.05 -1.22
CA ALA A 139 14.48 7.35 0.05
C ALA A 139 13.45 8.50 -0.06
N PHE A 140 12.21 8.26 0.34
CA PHE A 140 11.13 9.23 0.40
C PHE A 140 10.59 9.32 1.82
N LYS A 141 10.28 10.53 2.26
CA LYS A 141 9.79 10.78 3.62
C LYS A 141 8.27 10.97 3.61
N ILE A 142 7.58 10.29 4.51
CA ILE A 142 6.15 10.49 4.71
C ILE A 142 5.95 11.86 5.39
N GLN A 143 5.04 12.66 4.87
CA GLN A 143 4.67 13.95 5.47
C GLN A 143 4.11 13.70 6.87
N PRO A 144 4.50 14.51 7.89
CA PRO A 144 3.90 14.42 9.22
C PRO A 144 2.38 14.54 9.13
N TYR A 145 1.69 13.64 9.83
CA TYR A 145 0.25 13.75 9.94
C TYR A 145 -0.13 15.05 10.65
N SER A 146 -1.08 15.77 10.06
CA SER A 146 -1.71 16.92 10.69
C SER A 146 -3.20 16.89 10.35
N LYS A 147 -4.04 16.98 11.38
CA LYS A 147 -5.50 17.06 11.22
C LYS A 147 -5.93 18.28 10.39
N TYR A 148 -5.09 19.30 10.30
CA TYR A 148 -5.37 20.57 9.62
C TYR A 148 -4.67 20.72 8.27
N SER A 149 -3.87 19.73 7.87
CA SER A 149 -3.19 19.74 6.57
C SER A 149 -4.15 19.22 5.51
N HIS A 150 -4.90 20.12 4.87
CA HIS A 150 -5.73 19.85 3.70
C HIS A 150 -5.07 20.35 2.42
#